data_AF-A0A350YPF7-F1
#
_entry.id   AF-A0A350YPF7-F1
#
_cell.length_a   1.000
_cell.length_b   1.000
_cell.length_c   1.000
_cell.angle_alpha   90.00
_cell.angle_beta   90.00
_cell.angle_gamma   90.00
#
_symmetry.space_group_name_H-M   'P 1'
#
loop_
_entity.id
_entity.type
_entity.pdbx_description
1 polymer ?
#
loop_
_entity_poly.entity_id
_entity_poly.type
_entity_poly.pdbx_seq_one_letter_code
_entity_poly.pdbx_strand_id
1 'polypeptide(L)' 'MIEWNSSVHPLYGIPVHSLYGEHRKPTPEMLAGLDALVVDLQDVGARLY' A
#
# COMPACT_ATOMS: atom_id res chain seq x y z
N MET A 1 13.38 -13.74 -1.51
CA MET A 1 12.06 -13.17 -1.84
C MET A 1 11.48 -12.76 -0.50
N ILE A 2 11.55 -11.47 -0.16
CA ILE A 2 11.12 -10.98 1.16
C ILE A 2 9.61 -10.74 1.06
N GLU A 3 8.84 -11.49 1.83
CA GLU A 3 7.42 -11.20 2.01
C GLU A 3 7.30 -9.99 2.94
N TRP A 4 6.71 -8.92 2.42
CA TRP A 4 6.38 -7.74 3.20
C TRP A 4 4.97 -7.91 3.73
N ASN A 5 4.86 -7.98 5.06
CA ASN A 5 3.58 -8.13 5.74
C ASN A 5 2.98 -6.76 6.08
N SER A 6 1.65 -6.70 6.05
CA SER A 6 0.92 -5.55 6.57
C SER A 6 1.18 -5.37 8.07
N SER A 7 1.15 -4.13 8.55
CA SER A 7 1.44 -3.80 9.95
C SER A 7 0.67 -2.56 10.40
N VAL A 8 0.83 -2.17 11.66
CA VAL A 8 0.32 -0.91 12.19
C VAL A 8 1.48 0.06 12.37
N HIS A 9 1.33 1.29 11.88
CA HIS A 9 2.37 2.30 12.02
C HIS A 9 2.58 2.62 13.52
N PRO A 10 3.79 2.46 14.07
CA PRO A 10 4.01 2.48 15.52
C PRO A 10 3.71 3.83 16.17
N LEU A 11 3.92 4.93 15.43
CA LEU A 11 3.69 6.29 15.95
C LEU A 11 2.24 6.79 15.74
N TYR A 12 1.61 6.40 14.63
CA TYR A 12 0.34 7.01 14.19
C TYR A 12 -0.85 6.08 14.40
N GLY A 13 -0.60 4.79 14.68
CA GLY A 13 -1.65 3.80 14.89
C GLY A 13 -2.48 3.47 13.65
N ILE A 14 -2.07 3.91 12.47
CA ILE A 14 -2.79 3.68 11.21
C ILE A 14 -2.36 2.36 10.55
N PRO A 15 -3.27 1.68 9.81
CA PRO A 15 -2.92 0.47 9.09
C PRO A 15 -1.98 0.75 7.92
N VAL A 16 -0.97 -0.09 7.75
CA VAL A 16 -0.05 -0.11 6.62
C VAL A 16 -0.30 -1.40 5.85
N HIS A 17 -0.88 -1.29 4.66
CA HIS A 17 -1.16 -2.43 3.80
C HIS A 17 -0.01 -2.66 2.82
N SER A 18 0.52 -3.88 2.77
CA SER A 18 1.46 -4.28 1.72
C SER A 18 0.71 -4.55 0.43
N LEU A 19 1.05 -3.81 -0.63
CA LEU A 19 0.60 -4.09 -2.01
C LEU A 19 1.64 -4.91 -2.78
N TYR A 20 2.48 -5.63 -2.06
CA TYR A 20 3.46 -6.56 -2.59
C TYR A 20 3.27 -7.94 -1.95
N GLY A 21 3.45 -9.00 -2.75
CA GLY A 21 3.16 -10.37 -2.31
C GLY A 21 1.72 -10.79 -2.62
N GLU A 22 0.95 -11.11 -1.58
CA GLU A 22 -0.42 -11.67 -1.67
C GLU A 22 -1.38 -10.77 -2.46
N HIS A 23 -1.35 -9.47 -2.18
CA HIS A 23 -2.19 -8.49 -2.84
C HIS A 23 -1.32 -7.53 -3.65
N ARG A 24 -1.46 -7.52 -4.97
CA ARG A 24 -0.85 -6.50 -5.84
C ARG A 24 -1.79 -5.33 -6.17
N LYS A 25 -3.01 -5.39 -5.63
CA LYS A 25 -4.05 -4.38 -5.73
C LYS A 25 -4.76 -4.31 -4.38
N PRO A 26 -5.19 -3.13 -3.92
CA PRO A 26 -5.97 -3.00 -2.70
C PRO A 26 -7.25 -3.84 -2.78
N THR A 27 -7.65 -4.46 -1.68
CA THR A 27 -8.98 -5.08 -1.57
C THR A 27 -10.04 -4.01 -1.28
N PRO A 28 -11.35 -4.27 -1.52
CA PRO A 28 -12.41 -3.33 -1.17
C PRO A 28 -12.40 -2.92 0.31
N GLU A 29 -12.03 -3.85 1.20
CA GLU A 29 -11.95 -3.61 2.65
C GLU A 29 -10.81 -2.66 3.00
N MET A 30 -9.67 -2.72 2.30
CA MET A 30 -8.56 -1.78 2.48
C MET A 30 -8.92 -0.36 2.08
N LEU A 31 -9.92 -0.20 1.19
CA LEU A 31 -10.39 1.10 0.71
C LEU A 31 -11.65 1.59 1.43
N ALA A 32 -12.19 0.80 2.36
CA ALA A 32 -13.45 1.12 3.02
C ALA A 32 -13.34 2.42 3.82
N GLY A 33 -14.25 3.37 3.54
CA GLY A 33 -14.30 4.66 4.21
C GLY A 33 -13.29 5.69 3.71
N LEU A 34 -12.54 5.40 2.64
CA LEU A 34 -11.72 6.39 1.95
C LEU A 34 -12.54 7.13 0.90
N ASP A 35 -12.53 8.47 0.94
CA ASP A 35 -13.12 9.30 -0.11
C ASP A 35 -12.14 9.55 -1.28
N ALA A 36 -10.84 9.45 -1.01
CA ALA A 36 -9.77 9.68 -1.99
C ALA A 36 -8.53 8.83 -1.68
N LEU A 37 -7.77 8.50 -2.72
CA LEU A 37 -6.45 7.89 -2.63
C LEU A 37 -5.41 8.88 -3.17
N VAL A 38 -4.42 9.21 -2.36
CA VAL A 38 -3.32 10.11 -2.75
C VAL A 38 -2.09 9.27 -3.07
N VAL A 39 -1.48 9.52 -4.22
CA VAL A 39 -0.20 8.91 -4.61
C VAL A 39 0.86 9.99 -4.58
N ASP A 40 1.70 9.94 -3.54
CA ASP A 40 2.91 10.75 -3.42
C ASP A 40 4.13 9.83 -3.56
N LEU A 41 4.49 9.55 -4.80
CA LEU A 41 5.59 8.65 -5.16
C LEU A 41 6.32 9.19 -6.38
N GLN A 42 7.65 9.33 -6.26
CA GLN A 42 8.48 9.73 -7.38
C GLN A 42 8.59 8.58 -8.40
N ASP A 43 8.15 8.83 -9.63
CA ASP A 43 8.34 7.92 -10.76
C ASP A 43 9.75 8.03 -11.36
N VAL A 44 10.18 6.98 -12.03
CA VAL A 44 11.46 6.89 -12.77
C VAL A 44 11.28 6.93 -14.29
N GLY A 45 10.06 6.93 -14.80
CA GLY A 45 9.76 7.01 -16.24
C GLY A 45 10.01 5.71 -17.01
N ALA A 46 10.03 4.56 -16.32
CA ALA A 46 10.29 3.25 -16.92
C ALA A 46 9.10 2.30 -16.72
N ARG A 47 8.73 1.57 -17.77
CA ARG A 47 7.62 0.60 -17.72
C ARG A 47 7.92 -0.61 -16.82
N LEU A 48 9.20 -0.96 -16.68
CA LEU A 48 9.66 -2.08 -15.85
C LEU A 48 10.42 -1.48 -14.67
N TYR A 49 9.71 -1.19 -13.59
CA TYR A 49 10.25 -0.74 -12.31
C TYR A 49 9.44 -1.36 -11.18
#